data_AF-A0A2E0MFP4-F1
#
_entry.id   AF-A0A2E0MFP4-F1
#
_cell.length_a   1.000
_cell.length_b   1.000
_cell.length_c   1.000
_cell.angle_alpha   90.00
_cell.angle_beta   90.00
_cell.angle_gamma   90.00
#
_symmetry.space_group_name_H-M   'P 1'
#
loop_
_entity.id
_entity.type
_entity.pdbx_description
1 polymer ?
#
loop_
_entity_poly.entity_id
_entity_poly.type
_entity_poly.pdbx_seq_one_letter_code
_entity_poly.pdbx_strand_id
1 'polypeptide(L)'
;LINKISEKDNPIYTVKYSESVHPIICYSKKYNDFFNPKNNFAAIMTCDHADQNCPFLPNSDERIPIPYKDPKLTDGTPNEKEKYLERSAQICREMFYAFSKV
;
A
#
# COMPACT_ATOMS: atom_id res chain seq x y z
N LEU A 1 4.35 5.57 14.67
CA LEU A 1 3.38 4.90 15.57
C LEU A 1 2.26 4.28 14.75
N ILE A 2 1.90 3.04 15.04
CA ILE A 2 0.81 2.31 14.37
C ILE A 2 -0.11 1.78 15.45
N ASN A 3 -1.39 2.18 15.43
CA ASN A 3 -2.39 1.70 16.39
C ASN A 3 -3.59 1.13 15.66
N LYS A 4 -4.04 -0.07 16.07
CA LYS A 4 -5.30 -0.66 15.62
C LYS A 4 -6.46 -0.01 16.37
N ILE A 5 -7.47 0.46 15.65
CA ILE A 5 -8.64 1.17 16.22
C ILE A 5 -9.97 0.44 15.97
N SER A 6 -9.95 -0.68 15.22
CA SER A 6 -11.12 -1.54 15.03
C SER A 6 -10.69 -3.01 14.99
N GLU A 7 -11.37 -3.84 15.78
CA GLU A 7 -11.18 -5.30 15.90
C GLU A 7 -12.09 -6.11 14.95
N LYS A 8 -12.76 -5.46 14.00
CA LYS A 8 -13.60 -6.15 13.00
C LYS A 8 -12.74 -6.92 11.99
N ASP A 9 -13.39 -7.78 11.20
CA ASP A 9 -12.76 -8.58 10.13
C ASP A 9 -11.94 -7.75 9.13
N ASN A 10 -12.35 -6.50 8.88
CA ASN A 10 -11.56 -5.51 8.16
C ASN A 10 -10.97 -4.51 9.16
N PRO A 11 -9.75 -4.75 9.68
CA PRO A 11 -9.16 -3.92 10.72
C PRO A 11 -8.82 -2.53 10.20
N ILE A 12 -9.02 -1.53 11.07
CA ILE A 12 -8.68 -0.14 10.79
C ILE A 12 -7.50 0.24 11.66
N TYR A 13 -6.50 0.89 11.04
CA TYR A 13 -5.29 1.36 11.68
C TYR A 13 -5.17 2.87 11.57
N THR A 14 -4.49 3.45 12.55
CA THR A 14 -3.96 4.81 12.48
C THR A 14 -2.44 4.74 12.39
N VAL A 15 -1.86 5.47 11.44
CA VAL A 15 -0.41 5.54 11.23
C VAL A 15 0.04 6.99 11.40
N LYS A 16 1.05 7.21 12.24
CA LYS A 16 1.60 8.54 12.54
C LYS A 16 3.11 8.53 12.39
N TYR A 17 3.65 9.48 11.64
CA TYR A 17 5.09 9.62 11.40
C TYR A 17 5.75 10.77 12.20
N SER A 18 4.97 11.67 12.80
CA SER A 18 5.44 12.75 13.68
C SER A 18 4.41 13.01 14.79
N GLU A 19 4.80 13.50 15.95
CA GLU A 19 3.86 13.85 17.03
C GLU A 19 2.95 15.03 16.67
N SER A 20 3.39 15.92 15.79
CA SER A 20 2.67 17.15 15.42
C SER A 20 1.70 17.00 14.25
N VAL A 21 1.68 15.85 13.56
CA VAL A 21 0.84 15.63 12.38
C VAL A 21 -0.38 14.78 12.69
N HIS A 22 -1.50 15.05 12.00
CA HIS A 22 -2.67 14.19 12.13
C HIS A 22 -2.37 12.75 11.65
N PRO A 23 -2.91 11.73 12.33
CA PRO A 23 -2.71 10.34 11.92
C PRO A 23 -3.41 10.04 10.59
N ILE A 24 -2.79 9.18 9.79
CA ILE A 24 -3.35 8.64 8.55
C ILE A 24 -4.21 7.42 8.90
N ILE A 25 -5.44 7.37 8.41
CA ILE A 25 -6.34 6.23 8.60
C ILE A 25 -6.13 5.23 7.47
N CYS A 26 -5.75 4.01 7.82
CA CYS A 26 -5.39 2.94 6.90
C CYS A 26 -6.31 1.72 7.12
N TYR A 27 -6.95 1.24 6.06
CA TYR A 27 -7.77 0.02 6.03
C TYR A 27 -7.97 -0.44 4.59
N SER A 28 -8.25 -1.72 4.42
CA SER A 28 -8.53 -2.31 3.11
C SER A 28 -9.87 -1.83 2.58
N LYS A 29 -9.88 -1.28 1.37
CA LYS A 29 -11.07 -0.72 0.72
C LYS A 29 -10.95 -0.80 -0.80
N LYS A 30 -12.08 -0.68 -1.49
CA LYS A 30 -12.08 -0.58 -2.96
C LYS A 30 -11.53 0.78 -3.37
N TYR A 31 -10.97 0.87 -4.58
CA TYR A 31 -10.41 2.12 -5.12
C TYR A 31 -11.47 3.23 -5.26
N ASN A 32 -12.75 2.87 -5.44
CA ASN A 32 -13.87 3.80 -5.58
C ASN A 32 -14.61 4.09 -4.26
N ASP A 33 -14.05 3.69 -3.12
CA ASP A 33 -14.59 4.03 -1.80
C ASP A 33 -14.61 5.55 -1.59
N PHE A 34 -15.68 6.07 -0.98
CA PHE A 34 -15.87 7.51 -0.77
C PHE A 34 -14.80 8.15 0.12
N PHE A 35 -14.11 7.33 0.93
CA PHE A 35 -13.01 7.76 1.79
C PHE A 35 -11.73 8.06 0.99
N ASN A 36 -11.56 7.48 -0.20
CA ASN A 36 -10.39 7.76 -1.02
C ASN A 36 -10.41 9.21 -1.53
N PRO A 37 -9.24 9.85 -1.67
CA PRO A 37 -9.16 11.16 -2.28
C PRO A 37 -9.70 11.12 -3.71
N LYS A 38 -10.42 12.16 -4.10
CA LYS A 38 -10.99 12.27 -5.45
C LYS A 38 -10.06 12.97 -6.43
N ASN A 39 -9.16 13.82 -5.93
CA ASN A 39 -8.20 14.66 -6.66
C ASN A 39 -6.93 14.81 -5.79
N ASN A 40 -5.86 15.38 -6.33
CA ASN A 40 -4.62 15.70 -5.61
C ASN A 40 -3.98 14.46 -4.96
N PHE A 41 -3.87 13.37 -5.72
CA PHE A 41 -3.31 12.11 -5.22
C PHE A 41 -2.49 11.38 -6.27
N ALA A 42 -1.43 10.71 -5.82
CA ALA A 42 -0.67 9.75 -6.61
C ALA A 42 -1.18 8.33 -6.32
N ALA A 43 -1.27 7.51 -7.36
CA ALA A 43 -1.62 6.10 -7.27
C ALA A 43 -0.38 5.22 -7.48
N ILE A 44 -0.07 4.40 -6.48
CA ILE A 44 1.01 3.40 -6.56
C ILE A 44 0.38 2.04 -6.84
N MET A 45 0.75 1.43 -7.96
CA MET A 45 0.22 0.13 -8.38
C MET A 45 1.22 -0.96 -8.04
N THR A 46 0.90 -1.80 -7.04
CA THR A 46 1.84 -2.77 -6.47
C THR A 46 1.67 -4.20 -6.97
N CYS A 47 0.56 -4.51 -7.64
CA CYS A 47 0.29 -5.87 -8.11
C CYS A 47 1.04 -6.18 -9.41
N ASP A 48 1.65 -7.36 -9.47
CA ASP A 48 2.28 -7.96 -10.64
C ASP A 48 1.29 -8.37 -11.75
N HIS A 49 0.00 -8.42 -11.43
CA HIS A 49 -1.11 -8.70 -12.37
C HIS A 49 -1.89 -7.44 -12.77
N ALA A 50 -1.41 -6.24 -12.38
CA ALA A 50 -2.18 -5.01 -12.53
C ALA A 50 -2.42 -4.59 -13.99
N ASP A 51 -1.59 -4.98 -14.95
CA ASP A 51 -1.69 -4.41 -16.30
C ASP A 51 -2.97 -4.79 -17.05
N GLN A 52 -3.62 -5.91 -16.75
CA GLN A 52 -4.87 -6.32 -17.43
C GLN A 52 -6.14 -5.97 -16.65
N ASN A 53 -6.06 -5.74 -15.33
CA ASN A 53 -7.22 -5.54 -14.45
C ASN A 53 -7.13 -4.28 -13.57
N CYS A 54 -6.09 -3.46 -13.71
CA CYS A 54 -6.00 -2.22 -12.95
C CYS A 54 -7.09 -1.25 -13.43
N PRO A 55 -7.99 -0.82 -12.53
CA PRO A 55 -8.95 0.21 -12.87
C PRO A 55 -8.20 1.47 -13.29
N PHE A 56 -8.59 2.05 -14.43
CA PHE A 56 -8.13 3.37 -14.81
C PHE A 56 -8.55 4.37 -13.72
N LEU A 57 -7.59 5.09 -13.16
CA LEU A 57 -7.80 6.12 -12.15
C LEU A 57 -7.70 7.49 -12.83
N PRO A 58 -8.80 8.03 -13.39
CA PRO A 58 -8.76 9.23 -14.23
C PRO A 58 -8.29 10.49 -13.50
N ASN A 59 -8.40 10.51 -12.17
CA ASN A 59 -8.16 11.70 -11.35
C ASN A 59 -6.88 11.61 -10.51
N SER A 60 -6.02 10.60 -10.73
CA SER A 60 -4.70 10.58 -10.10
C SER A 60 -3.75 11.51 -10.86
N ASP A 61 -3.02 12.36 -10.15
CA ASP A 61 -2.03 13.25 -10.78
C ASP A 61 -0.82 12.46 -11.30
N GLU A 62 -0.46 11.40 -10.58
CA GLU A 62 0.65 10.51 -10.92
C GLU A 62 0.22 9.05 -10.77
N ARG A 63 0.67 8.21 -11.69
CA ARG A 63 0.46 6.75 -11.65
C ARG A 63 1.79 6.04 -11.72
N ILE A 64 2.19 5.44 -10.61
CA ILE A 64 3.54 4.87 -10.44
C ILE A 64 3.41 3.33 -10.36
N PRO A 65 3.71 2.61 -11.46
CA PRO A 65 3.69 1.15 -11.45
C PRO A 65 4.94 0.59 -10.78
N ILE A 66 4.75 -0.16 -9.70
CA ILE A 66 5.83 -0.79 -8.92
C ILE A 66 5.41 -2.22 -8.56
N PRO A 67 5.42 -3.16 -9.52
CA PRO A 67 4.89 -4.50 -9.31
C PRO A 67 5.79 -5.36 -8.39
N TYR A 68 5.18 -6.00 -7.41
CA TYR A 68 5.85 -6.97 -6.53
C TYR A 68 5.22 -8.35 -6.67
N LYS A 69 6.04 -9.39 -6.49
CA LYS A 69 5.54 -10.76 -6.34
C LYS A 69 4.94 -10.92 -4.94
N ASP A 70 3.67 -11.29 -4.87
CA ASP A 70 2.97 -11.47 -3.60
C ASP A 70 3.69 -12.53 -2.71
N PRO A 71 4.19 -12.17 -1.51
CA PRO A 71 4.84 -13.13 -0.62
C PRO A 71 3.88 -14.22 -0.14
N LYS A 72 2.56 -14.03 -0.28
CA LYS A 72 1.51 -15.01 0.05
C LYS A 72 1.71 -16.38 -0.62
N LEU A 73 2.41 -16.42 -1.76
CA LEU A 73 2.80 -17.68 -2.42
C LEU A 73 3.65 -18.61 -1.53
N THR A 74 4.20 -18.08 -0.44
CA THR A 74 5.06 -18.84 0.50
C THR A 74 4.38 -19.10 1.84
N ASP A 75 3.09 -18.78 1.97
CA ASP A 75 2.30 -19.07 3.17
C ASP A 75 2.34 -20.59 3.49
N GLY A 76 2.59 -20.91 4.76
CA GLY A 76 2.71 -22.27 5.27
C GLY A 76 4.03 -22.99 4.91
N THR A 77 4.95 -22.32 4.19
CA THR A 77 6.27 -22.89 3.88
C THR A 77 7.31 -22.50 4.93
N PRO A 78 8.43 -23.25 5.05
CA PRO A 78 9.53 -22.87 5.95
C PRO A 78 10.15 -21.49 5.65
N ASN A 79 10.00 -21.00 4.42
CA ASN A 79 10.61 -19.75 3.97
C ASN A 79 9.64 -18.56 4.01
N GLU A 80 8.43 -18.72 4.55
CA GLU A 80 7.40 -17.66 4.64
C GLU A 80 8.00 -16.35 5.20
N LYS A 81 8.54 -16.40 6.41
CA LYS A 81 9.10 -15.23 7.10
C LYS A 81 10.18 -14.52 6.29
N GLU A 82 11.07 -15.28 5.66
CA GLU A 82 12.15 -14.74 4.84
C GLU A 82 11.60 -14.00 3.62
N LYS A 83 10.60 -14.57 2.94
CA LYS A 83 9.99 -13.98 1.75
C LYS A 83 9.15 -12.75 2.05
N TYR A 84 8.43 -12.72 3.16
CA TYR A 84 7.75 -11.50 3.62
C TYR A 84 8.75 -10.39 3.95
N LEU A 85 9.89 -10.72 4.59
CA LEU A 85 10.94 -9.73 4.88
C LEU A 85 11.62 -9.21 3.60
N GLU A 86 11.94 -10.10 2.67
CA GLU A 86 12.51 -9.77 1.36
C GLU A 86 11.61 -8.77 0.61
N ARG A 87 10.30 -9.06 0.54
CA ARG A 87 9.32 -8.18 -0.12
C ARG A 87 9.13 -6.87 0.61
N SER A 88 9.07 -6.87 1.94
CA SER A 88 8.98 -5.63 2.73
C SER A 88 10.20 -4.72 2.48
N ALA A 89 11.41 -5.27 2.46
CA ALA A 89 12.63 -4.52 2.18
C ALA A 89 12.66 -3.99 0.74
N GLN A 90 12.16 -4.77 -0.23
CA GLN A 90 12.01 -4.33 -1.62
C GLN A 90 11.05 -3.14 -1.71
N ILE A 91 9.85 -3.25 -1.13
CA ILE A 91 8.86 -2.17 -1.10
C ILE A 91 9.46 -0.90 -0.49
N CYS A 92 10.17 -1.01 0.63
CA CYS A 92 10.80 0.14 1.28
C CYS A 92 11.78 0.88 0.34
N ARG A 93 12.67 0.16 -0.34
CA ARG A 93 13.64 0.76 -1.27
C ARG A 93 12.97 1.43 -2.45
N GLU A 94 11.99 0.77 -3.06
CA GLU A 94 11.33 1.28 -4.27
C GLU A 94 10.41 2.46 -3.94
N MET A 95 9.72 2.45 -2.79
CA MET A 95 8.99 3.62 -2.31
C MET A 95 9.93 4.80 -2.05
N PHE A 96 11.05 4.57 -1.35
CA PHE A 96 12.02 5.63 -1.11
C PHE A 96 12.50 6.28 -2.42
N TYR A 97 12.82 5.45 -3.43
CA TYR A 97 13.22 5.96 -4.73
C TYR A 97 12.09 6.70 -5.44
N ALA A 98 10.87 6.16 -5.46
CA ALA A 98 9.72 6.80 -6.09
C ALA A 98 9.49 8.21 -5.52
N PHE A 99 9.47 8.36 -4.20
CA PHE A 99 9.31 9.66 -3.54
C PHE A 99 10.53 10.58 -3.68
N SER A 100 11.71 10.08 -4.07
CA SER A 100 12.88 10.91 -4.39
C SER A 100 12.82 11.54 -5.80
N LYS A 101 11.89 11.09 -6.64
CA LYS A 101 11.71 11.54 -8.02
C LYS A 101 10.50 12.47 -8.20
N VAL A 102 9.78 12.74 -7.11
CA VAL A 102 8.61 13.64 -7.04
C VAL A 102 9.04 14.93 -6.36
#